data_AF-E4XJ48-F1
#
_entry.id   AF-E4XJ48-F1
#
_cell.length_a   1.000
_cell.length_b   1.000
_cell.length_c   1.000
_cell.angle_alpha   90.00
_cell.angle_beta   90.00
_cell.angle_gamma   90.00
#
_symmetry.space_group_name_H-M   'P 1'
#
loop_
_entity.id
_entity.type
_entity.pdbx_description
1 polymer ?
#
loop_
_entity_poly.entity_id
_entity_poly.type
_entity_poly.pdbx_seq_one_letter_code
_entity_poly.pdbx_strand_id
1 'polypeptide(L)'
;MGNSSAKSKKSEKAENSSQKTEHDQEAKKKLEAQLQINEKEMEKMRNSFDRKIQLLEQESLAAKSSLATSSMFDFNAEDFMLREDIVKLMPHVKEANSLAKQMEKDVRFEIVLVGPQLRGESSGIPEIYVQVVTGDKAPFYMRENNFMNRKYEMQEMFELSRNKTNIAGETPYELDPFYSSSLEHTTLGVATVFLSSLCFLLEHEERLPIFDFRAREIGHLDVKIWPASSKDKIIGSDLTVHVEIKAAKGLPASVDSTFVKYSLLGQNELRSKTKSGLNPSFQSNLSVSLGEITEETYKKLESEPLCFEVCSSHKRHFVKPRPPKPRLSQQIRDIEGLITRSNDKGLTELSISDLSMILNIPVPKAVEKKEEKEDKKIQKENIKNELFENKEELPIKQPRSDTPTSTSSKTCLIL
;
A
#
# COMPACT_ATOMS: atom_id res chain seq x y z
N MET A 1 -6.94 -76.87 -32.37
CA MET A 1 -6.83 -76.31 -31.00
C MET A 1 -6.23 -74.91 -31.12
N GLY A 2 -7.00 -73.83 -30.96
CA GLY A 2 -6.44 -72.50 -31.25
C GLY A 2 -7.27 -71.26 -30.92
N ASN A 3 -8.32 -71.36 -30.09
CA ASN A 3 -9.21 -70.21 -29.81
C ASN A 3 -9.42 -69.86 -28.32
N SER A 4 -8.62 -70.41 -27.39
CA SER A 4 -8.80 -70.15 -25.95
C SER A 4 -7.85 -69.10 -25.36
N SER A 5 -6.80 -68.66 -26.07
CA SER A 5 -5.75 -67.77 -25.53
C SER A 5 -5.99 -66.27 -25.78
N ALA A 6 -6.90 -65.92 -26.69
CA ALA A 6 -7.20 -64.52 -27.04
C ALA A 6 -8.27 -63.85 -26.16
N LYS A 7 -9.09 -64.65 -25.44
CA LYS A 7 -10.15 -64.12 -24.56
C LYS A 7 -9.63 -63.71 -23.17
N SER A 8 -8.59 -64.36 -22.62
CA SER A 8 -8.06 -64.02 -21.29
C SER A 8 -7.19 -62.76 -21.27
N LYS A 9 -6.43 -62.48 -22.35
CA LYS A 9 -5.59 -61.27 -22.45
C LYS A 9 -6.40 -59.98 -22.66
N LYS A 10 -7.68 -60.08 -23.04
CA LYS A 10 -8.56 -58.92 -23.29
C LYS A 10 -9.30 -58.49 -22.02
N SER A 11 -9.53 -59.40 -21.07
CA SER A 11 -10.14 -59.10 -19.76
C SER A 11 -9.12 -58.51 -18.77
N GLU A 12 -7.90 -59.05 -18.68
CA GLU A 12 -6.85 -58.51 -17.80
C GLU A 12 -6.40 -57.09 -18.21
N LYS A 13 -6.40 -56.78 -19.51
CA LYS A 13 -6.03 -55.45 -20.02
C LYS A 13 -7.14 -54.42 -19.77
N ALA A 14 -8.40 -54.86 -19.68
CA ALA A 14 -9.53 -54.00 -19.34
C ALA A 14 -9.58 -53.71 -17.83
N GLU A 15 -9.40 -54.72 -16.97
CA GLU A 15 -9.37 -54.54 -15.51
C GLU A 15 -8.18 -53.69 -15.04
N ASN A 16 -6.97 -53.88 -15.60
CA ASN A 16 -5.84 -53.00 -15.30
C ASN A 16 -6.01 -51.58 -15.85
N SER A 17 -6.77 -51.39 -16.93
CA SER A 17 -7.08 -50.04 -17.44
C SER A 17 -8.09 -49.32 -16.55
N SER A 18 -9.08 -50.04 -16.02
CA SER A 18 -10.10 -49.52 -15.12
C SER A 18 -9.54 -49.18 -13.73
N GLN A 19 -8.70 -50.04 -13.15
CA GLN A 19 -8.04 -49.77 -11.86
C GLN A 19 -7.04 -48.61 -11.93
N LYS A 20 -6.33 -48.46 -13.05
CA LYS A 20 -5.41 -47.33 -13.27
C LYS A 20 -6.17 -46.02 -13.43
N THR A 21 -7.30 -46.01 -14.14
CA THR A 21 -8.15 -44.81 -14.24
C THR A 21 -8.83 -44.43 -12.93
N GLU A 22 -9.18 -45.39 -12.07
CA GLU A 22 -9.75 -45.12 -10.74
C GLU A 22 -8.69 -44.54 -9.78
N HIS A 23 -7.47 -45.09 -9.77
CA HIS A 23 -6.35 -44.55 -9.00
C HIS A 23 -5.96 -43.14 -9.46
N ASP A 24 -5.94 -42.89 -10.77
CA ASP A 24 -5.64 -41.58 -11.35
C ASP A 24 -6.76 -40.55 -11.04
N GLN A 25 -8.02 -40.98 -10.99
CA GLN A 25 -9.14 -40.13 -10.57
C GLN A 25 -9.10 -39.83 -9.08
N GLU A 26 -8.74 -40.79 -8.24
CA GLU A 26 -8.59 -40.59 -6.80
C GLU A 26 -7.42 -39.64 -6.49
N ALA A 27 -6.30 -39.78 -7.20
CA ALA A 27 -5.16 -38.87 -7.09
C ALA A 27 -5.52 -37.43 -7.49
N LYS A 28 -6.26 -37.25 -8.60
CA LYS A 28 -6.77 -35.93 -9.02
C LYS A 28 -7.70 -35.31 -7.98
N LYS A 29 -8.61 -36.12 -7.43
CA LYS A 29 -9.59 -35.65 -6.43
C LYS A 29 -8.90 -35.27 -5.11
N LYS A 30 -7.84 -35.98 -4.72
CA LYS A 30 -6.98 -35.62 -3.58
C LYS A 30 -6.22 -34.33 -3.82
N LEU A 31 -5.69 -34.13 -5.02
CA LEU A 31 -4.99 -32.90 -5.41
C LEU A 31 -5.92 -31.67 -5.36
N GLU A 32 -7.12 -31.76 -5.95
CA GLU A 32 -8.12 -30.68 -5.92
C GLU A 32 -8.59 -30.34 -4.50
N ALA A 33 -8.80 -31.36 -3.65
CA ALA A 33 -9.16 -31.15 -2.25
C ALA A 33 -8.03 -30.43 -1.48
N GLN A 34 -6.77 -30.76 -1.79
CA GLN A 34 -5.62 -30.11 -1.17
C GLN A 34 -5.50 -28.63 -1.58
N LEU A 35 -5.73 -28.31 -2.86
CA LEU A 35 -5.74 -26.92 -3.34
C LEU A 35 -6.77 -26.05 -2.61
N GLN A 36 -7.98 -26.59 -2.38
CA GLN A 36 -9.02 -25.88 -1.63
C GLN A 36 -8.69 -25.72 -0.14
N ILE A 37 -7.97 -26.66 0.46
CA ILE A 37 -7.51 -26.55 1.85
C ILE A 37 -6.47 -25.43 1.96
N ASN A 38 -5.49 -25.41 1.05
CA ASN A 38 -4.44 -24.40 1.02
C ASN A 38 -5.02 -22.98 0.84
N GLU A 39 -5.98 -22.81 -0.07
CA GLU A 39 -6.66 -21.52 -0.29
C GLU A 39 -7.37 -21.03 0.99
N LYS A 40 -8.11 -21.92 1.66
CA LYS A 40 -8.82 -21.61 2.91
C LYS A 40 -7.88 -21.31 4.07
N GLU A 41 -6.75 -22.02 4.17
CA GLU A 41 -5.74 -21.75 5.20
C GLU A 41 -5.08 -20.39 4.99
N MET A 42 -4.75 -20.05 3.74
CA MET A 42 -4.17 -18.75 3.40
C MET A 42 -5.14 -17.60 3.67
N GLU A 43 -6.43 -17.76 3.40
CA GLU A 43 -7.44 -16.75 3.67
C GLU A 43 -7.70 -16.57 5.18
N LYS A 44 -7.71 -17.66 5.95
CA LYS A 44 -7.78 -17.61 7.42
C LYS A 44 -6.57 -16.93 8.03
N MET A 45 -5.37 -17.24 7.52
CA MET A 45 -4.14 -16.58 7.94
C MET A 45 -4.23 -15.07 7.68
N ARG A 46 -4.61 -14.64 6.47
CA ARG A 46 -4.79 -13.23 6.12
C ARG A 46 -5.72 -12.50 7.11
N ASN A 47 -6.91 -13.05 7.34
CA ASN A 47 -7.90 -12.42 8.22
C ASN A 47 -7.45 -12.39 9.69
N SER A 48 -6.70 -13.41 10.12
CA SER A 48 -6.11 -13.46 11.47
C SER A 48 -5.04 -12.38 11.65
N PHE A 49 -4.15 -12.22 10.66
CA PHE A 49 -3.05 -11.26 10.72
C PHE A 49 -3.49 -9.81 10.58
N ASP A 50 -4.42 -9.50 9.66
CA ASP A 50 -4.98 -8.14 9.52
C ASP A 50 -5.66 -7.69 10.82
N ARG A 51 -6.39 -8.60 11.49
CA ARG A 51 -6.97 -8.34 12.81
C ARG A 51 -5.92 -8.12 13.89
N LYS A 52 -4.83 -8.91 13.88
CA LYS A 52 -3.74 -8.79 14.86
C LYS A 52 -3.05 -7.43 14.74
N ILE A 53 -2.76 -6.96 13.52
CA ILE A 53 -2.17 -5.63 13.29
C ILE A 53 -3.09 -4.53 13.83
N GLN A 54 -4.39 -4.58 13.51
CA GLN A 54 -5.36 -3.59 13.99
C GLN A 54 -5.49 -3.58 15.52
N LEU A 55 -5.50 -4.76 16.15
CA LEU A 55 -5.59 -4.89 17.61
C LEU A 55 -4.35 -4.31 18.29
N LEU A 56 -3.16 -4.57 17.76
CA LEU A 56 -1.90 -4.01 18.28
C LEU A 56 -1.81 -2.50 18.09
N GLU A 57 -2.34 -1.99 16.98
CA GLU A 57 -2.41 -0.55 16.78
C GLU A 57 -3.33 0.11 17.83
N GLN A 58 -4.49 -0.47 18.11
CA GLN A 58 -5.40 0.00 19.17
C GLN A 58 -4.77 -0.08 20.57
N GLU A 59 -4.08 -1.17 20.89
CA GLU A 59 -3.38 -1.33 22.16
C GLU A 59 -2.22 -0.34 22.32
N SER A 60 -1.48 -0.05 21.25
CA SER A 60 -0.40 0.95 21.27
C SER A 60 -0.89 2.38 21.53
N LEU A 61 -2.13 2.68 21.11
CA LEU A 61 -2.80 3.95 21.36
C LEU A 61 -3.35 4.00 22.79
N ALA A 62 -3.91 2.88 23.29
CA ALA A 62 -4.41 2.76 24.65
C ALA A 62 -3.29 2.78 25.71
N ALA A 63 -2.15 2.12 25.44
CA ALA A 63 -0.98 2.06 26.32
C ALA A 63 -0.34 3.43 26.58
N LYS A 64 -0.58 4.43 25.71
CA LYS A 64 -0.17 5.83 25.94
C LYS A 64 -1.09 6.59 26.89
N SER A 65 -2.27 6.04 27.22
CA SER A 65 -3.28 6.73 28.02
C SER A 65 -3.63 6.04 29.35
N SER A 66 -3.36 4.75 29.51
CA SER A 66 -3.58 4.08 30.80
C SER A 66 -2.82 2.76 30.92
N LEU A 67 -2.07 2.62 32.00
CA LEU A 67 -1.41 1.40 32.43
C LEU A 67 -2.46 0.45 33.02
N ALA A 68 -3.12 -0.38 32.21
CA ALA A 68 -3.73 -1.66 32.60
C ALA A 68 -4.49 -2.31 31.42
N THR A 69 -4.07 -3.51 31.01
CA THR A 69 -4.98 -4.67 30.84
C THR A 69 -4.15 -5.95 30.83
N SER A 70 -3.97 -6.51 32.02
CA SER A 70 -3.70 -7.93 32.21
C SER A 70 -5.00 -8.70 32.04
N SER A 71 -5.32 -9.19 30.84
CA SER A 71 -6.17 -10.36 30.67
C SER A 71 -6.26 -10.81 29.20
N MET A 72 -6.10 -12.12 29.01
CA MET A 72 -6.46 -12.90 27.82
C MET A 72 -5.58 -12.70 26.60
N PHE A 73 -4.60 -13.59 26.44
CA PHE A 73 -4.38 -14.50 25.31
C PHE A 73 -2.97 -15.06 25.50
N ASP A 74 -2.81 -16.40 25.46
CA ASP A 74 -1.50 -17.05 25.43
C ASP A 74 -0.75 -16.57 24.19
N PHE A 75 0.08 -15.55 24.34
CA PHE A 75 0.99 -15.12 23.30
C PHE A 75 2.32 -15.81 23.54
N ASN A 76 2.72 -16.69 22.62
CA ASN A 76 4.05 -17.30 22.62
C ASN A 76 5.13 -16.20 22.59
N ALA A 77 6.35 -16.51 23.04
CA ALA A 77 7.46 -15.55 23.05
C ALA A 77 7.70 -14.88 21.67
N GLU A 78 7.44 -15.62 20.59
CA GLU A 78 7.53 -15.17 19.20
C GLU A 78 6.53 -14.04 18.89
N ASP A 79 5.30 -14.14 19.40
CA ASP A 79 4.29 -13.11 19.24
C ASP A 79 4.64 -11.83 20.01
N PHE A 80 5.33 -11.97 21.13
CA PHE A 80 5.84 -10.82 21.89
C PHE A 80 6.93 -10.08 21.11
N MET A 81 7.88 -10.80 20.51
CA MET A 81 8.95 -10.20 19.69
C MET A 81 8.37 -9.42 18.51
N LEU A 82 7.42 -10.00 17.78
CA LEU A 82 6.76 -9.32 16.65
C LEU A 82 6.05 -8.03 17.05
N ARG A 83 5.45 -8.00 18.25
CA ARG A 83 4.83 -6.77 18.76
C ARG A 83 5.85 -5.71 19.06
N GLU A 84 6.95 -6.10 19.70
CA GLU A 84 8.01 -5.18 20.06
C GLU A 84 8.55 -4.50 18.79
N ASP A 85 8.78 -5.28 17.73
CA ASP A 85 9.25 -4.77 16.44
C ASP A 85 8.23 -3.85 15.76
N ILE A 86 6.92 -4.18 15.80
CA ILE A 86 5.87 -3.28 15.29
C ILE A 86 5.85 -1.96 16.05
N VAL A 87 5.91 -2.01 17.38
CA VAL A 87 5.88 -0.81 18.24
C VAL A 87 7.10 0.07 18.01
N LYS A 88 8.28 -0.54 17.79
CA LYS A 88 9.53 0.16 17.42
C LYS A 88 9.45 0.81 16.05
N LEU A 89 8.92 0.09 15.05
CA LEU A 89 8.91 0.54 13.66
C LEU A 89 7.82 1.59 13.37
N MET A 90 6.69 1.54 14.07
CA MET A 90 5.55 2.44 13.87
C MET A 90 5.89 3.94 13.92
N PRO A 91 6.64 4.49 14.90
CA PRO A 91 7.02 5.91 14.89
C PRO A 91 7.85 6.28 13.66
N HIS A 92 8.73 5.39 13.18
CA HIS A 92 9.55 5.63 12.00
C HIS A 92 8.72 5.67 10.72
N VAL A 93 7.72 4.80 10.59
CA VAL A 93 6.77 4.83 9.46
C VAL A 93 5.93 6.11 9.48
N LYS A 94 5.48 6.56 10.66
CA LYS A 94 4.77 7.85 10.81
C LYS A 94 5.66 9.04 10.43
N GLU A 95 6.92 9.01 10.82
CA GLU A 95 7.91 10.03 10.45
C GLU A 95 8.14 10.06 8.93
N ALA A 96 8.39 8.92 8.28
CA ALA A 96 8.60 8.83 6.83
C ALA A 96 7.38 9.34 6.05
N ASN A 97 6.16 9.00 6.49
CA ASN A 97 4.92 9.53 5.90
C ASN A 97 4.78 11.05 6.08
N SER A 98 5.21 11.60 7.24
CA SER A 98 5.24 13.04 7.47
C SER A 98 6.24 13.74 6.54
N LEU A 99 7.44 13.20 6.37
CA LEU A 99 8.45 13.70 5.44
C LEU A 99 7.94 13.68 3.99
N ALA A 100 7.33 12.57 3.56
CA ALA A 100 6.74 12.46 2.23
C ALA A 100 5.69 13.56 1.99
N LYS A 101 4.83 13.83 2.97
CA LYS A 101 3.82 14.89 2.89
C LYS A 101 4.46 16.29 2.83
N GLN A 102 5.48 16.57 3.64
CA GLN A 102 6.17 17.87 3.67
C GLN A 102 6.95 18.14 2.39
N MET A 103 7.48 17.10 1.76
CA MET A 103 8.20 17.17 0.48
C MET A 103 7.28 17.01 -0.75
N GLU A 104 5.97 16.96 -0.54
CA GLU A 104 4.95 16.76 -1.58
C GLU A 104 5.18 15.52 -2.47
N LYS A 105 5.74 14.45 -1.89
CA LYS A 105 5.93 13.15 -2.53
C LYS A 105 4.64 12.34 -2.47
N ASP A 106 4.31 11.65 -3.55
CA ASP A 106 3.07 10.89 -3.69
C ASP A 106 3.26 9.43 -3.26
N VAL A 107 3.74 9.24 -2.03
CA VAL A 107 4.09 7.94 -1.46
C VAL A 107 3.49 7.75 -0.07
N ARG A 108 3.14 6.52 0.26
CA ARG A 108 2.70 6.11 1.59
C ARG A 108 3.44 4.86 2.04
N PHE A 109 3.88 4.85 3.29
CA PHE A 109 4.54 3.73 3.95
C PHE A 109 3.57 3.04 4.90
N GLU A 110 3.43 1.73 4.78
CA GLU A 110 2.53 0.90 5.59
C GLU A 110 3.30 -0.31 6.15
N ILE A 111 3.04 -0.70 7.40
CA ILE A 111 3.62 -1.90 8.00
C ILE A 111 2.79 -3.11 7.56
N VAL A 112 3.46 -4.16 7.07
CA VAL A 112 2.84 -5.41 6.62
C VAL A 112 3.53 -6.58 7.30
N LEU A 113 2.74 -7.50 7.85
CA LEU A 113 3.24 -8.76 8.40
C LEU A 113 3.21 -9.83 7.30
N VAL A 114 4.35 -10.44 7.02
CA VAL A 114 4.53 -11.40 5.92
C VAL A 114 4.80 -12.78 6.51
N GLY A 115 3.95 -13.76 6.18
CA GLY A 115 4.15 -15.14 6.61
C GLY A 115 5.29 -15.84 5.86
N PRO A 116 5.88 -16.92 6.42
CA PRO A 116 7.02 -17.64 5.83
C PRO A 116 6.73 -18.11 4.40
N GLN A 117 5.52 -18.64 4.14
CA GLN A 117 5.14 -19.14 2.82
C GLN A 117 5.21 -18.05 1.74
N LEU A 118 4.84 -16.81 2.08
CA LEU A 118 4.90 -15.67 1.17
C LEU A 118 6.33 -15.16 0.95
N ARG A 119 7.30 -15.62 1.75
CA ARG A 119 8.75 -15.38 1.57
C ARG A 119 9.47 -16.54 0.90
N GLY A 120 8.74 -17.59 0.52
CA GLY A 120 9.32 -18.80 -0.04
C GLY A 120 9.88 -19.78 0.98
N GLU A 121 9.50 -19.62 2.26
CA GLU A 121 9.88 -20.52 3.35
C GLU A 121 8.73 -21.49 3.66
N SER A 122 9.05 -22.77 3.92
CA SER A 122 8.05 -23.79 4.26
C SER A 122 7.50 -23.64 5.68
N SER A 123 8.31 -23.09 6.59
CA SER A 123 7.98 -22.86 7.99
C SER A 123 8.79 -21.68 8.53
N GLY A 124 8.33 -21.09 9.63
CA GLY A 124 9.03 -19.98 10.26
C GLY A 124 8.09 -18.99 10.94
N ILE A 125 8.69 -18.02 11.60
CA ILE A 125 7.95 -16.93 12.25
C ILE A 125 7.58 -15.89 11.17
N PRO A 126 6.38 -15.28 11.23
CA PRO A 126 6.07 -14.13 10.41
C PRO A 126 7.09 -13.01 10.60
N GLU A 127 7.37 -12.23 9.56
CA GLU A 127 8.34 -11.13 9.61
C GLU A 127 7.67 -9.82 9.18
N ILE A 128 8.21 -8.70 9.66
CA ILE A 128 7.67 -7.38 9.37
C ILE A 128 8.37 -6.77 8.14
N TYR A 129 7.56 -6.27 7.23
CA TYR A 129 7.98 -5.53 6.05
C TYR A 129 7.32 -4.16 6.04
N VAL A 130 7.97 -3.19 5.39
CA VAL A 130 7.38 -1.89 5.07
C VAL A 130 6.98 -1.90 3.60
N GLN A 131 5.68 -1.80 3.35
CA GLN A 131 5.10 -1.61 2.04
C GLN A 131 5.18 -0.12 1.66
N VAL A 132 5.65 0.15 0.44
CA VAL A 132 5.65 1.49 -0.15
C VAL A 132 4.62 1.53 -1.27
N VAL A 133 3.58 2.34 -1.08
CA VAL A 133 2.50 2.56 -2.03
C VAL A 133 2.72 3.90 -2.71
N THR A 134 2.82 3.92 -4.04
CA THR A 134 3.07 5.14 -4.81
C THR A 134 1.95 5.36 -5.83
N GLY A 135 0.95 6.19 -5.51
CA GLY A 135 -0.20 6.43 -6.40
C GLY A 135 -0.77 5.13 -7.00
N ASP A 136 -0.81 5.06 -8.34
CA ASP A 136 -1.31 3.90 -9.10
C ASP A 136 -0.23 2.86 -9.44
N LYS A 137 0.97 2.97 -8.86
CA LYS A 137 2.08 2.05 -9.13
C LYS A 137 1.96 0.78 -8.27
N ALA A 138 2.55 -0.30 -8.76
CA ALA A 138 2.69 -1.51 -7.95
C ALA A 138 3.49 -1.18 -6.68
N PRO A 139 3.00 -1.64 -5.52
CA PRO A 139 3.75 -1.47 -4.29
C PRO A 139 5.02 -2.31 -4.33
N PHE A 140 6.03 -1.86 -3.59
CA PHE A 140 7.22 -2.67 -3.30
C PHE A 140 7.41 -2.77 -1.80
N TYR A 141 8.20 -3.74 -1.36
CA TYR A 141 8.36 -4.08 0.05
C TYR A 141 9.83 -3.99 0.43
N MET A 142 10.08 -3.52 1.65
CA MET A 142 11.41 -3.43 2.23
C MET A 142 11.43 -4.10 3.59
N ARG A 143 12.53 -4.78 3.93
CA ARG A 143 12.79 -5.17 5.30
C ARG A 143 13.03 -3.93 6.16
N GLU A 144 12.86 -4.07 7.46
CA GLU A 144 13.07 -3.01 8.45
C GLU A 144 14.41 -2.26 8.25
N ASN A 145 15.53 -2.99 8.15
CA ASN A 145 16.86 -2.39 7.98
C ASN A 145 16.96 -1.51 6.70
N ASN A 146 16.42 -2.00 5.58
CA ASN A 146 16.44 -1.27 4.33
C ASN A 146 15.57 -0.01 4.41
N PHE A 147 14.41 -0.10 5.06
CA PHE A 147 13.56 1.05 5.32
C PHE A 147 14.24 2.07 6.22
N MET A 148 14.89 1.63 7.30
CA MET A 148 15.59 2.53 8.22
C MET A 148 16.71 3.29 7.50
N ASN A 149 17.51 2.62 6.68
CA ASN A 149 18.54 3.25 5.85
C ASN A 149 17.93 4.32 4.92
N ARG A 150 16.87 3.97 4.16
CA ARG A 150 16.20 4.95 3.29
C ARG A 150 15.54 6.10 4.06
N LYS A 151 15.05 5.87 5.28
CA LYS A 151 14.49 6.93 6.13
C LYS A 151 15.56 7.97 6.49
N TYR A 152 16.79 7.54 6.78
CA TYR A 152 17.89 8.48 7.01
C TYR A 152 18.19 9.31 5.74
N GLU A 153 18.19 8.68 4.57
CA GLU A 153 18.34 9.39 3.28
C GLU A 153 17.18 10.39 3.05
N MET A 154 15.94 10.03 3.41
CA MET A 154 14.79 10.95 3.34
C MET A 154 14.96 12.16 4.27
N GLN A 155 15.47 11.94 5.48
CA GLN A 155 15.74 13.01 6.45
C GLN A 155 16.82 13.96 5.93
N GLU A 156 17.93 13.42 5.43
CA GLU A 156 19.02 14.21 4.85
C GLU A 156 18.51 15.04 3.66
N MET A 157 17.74 14.42 2.76
CA MET A 157 17.15 15.12 1.62
C MET A 157 16.20 16.24 2.06
N PHE A 158 15.41 16.00 3.11
CA PHE A 158 14.53 17.01 3.68
C PHE A 158 15.32 18.20 4.25
N GLU A 159 16.39 17.95 5.00
CA GLU A 159 17.25 19.00 5.57
C GLU A 159 17.94 19.84 4.49
N LEU A 160 18.49 19.20 3.46
CA LEU A 160 19.09 19.88 2.31
C LEU A 160 18.06 20.75 1.57
N SER A 161 16.82 20.27 1.45
CA SER A 161 15.74 21.05 0.84
C SER A 161 15.36 22.28 1.67
N ARG A 162 15.37 22.16 3.00
CA ARG A 162 15.07 23.26 3.95
C ARG A 162 16.17 24.33 3.92
N ASN A 163 17.42 23.90 3.82
CA ASN A 163 18.58 24.79 3.75
C ASN A 163 18.79 25.42 2.36
N LYS A 164 17.88 25.14 1.40
CA LYS A 164 17.91 25.62 0.01
C LYS A 164 19.21 25.27 -0.74
N THR A 165 19.97 24.29 -0.26
CA THR A 165 21.19 23.81 -0.91
C THR A 165 20.89 22.79 -2.01
N ASN A 166 19.73 22.13 -1.93
CA ASN A 166 19.15 21.33 -3.02
C ASN A 166 17.69 21.76 -3.26
N ILE A 167 17.29 21.97 -4.52
CA ILE A 167 15.90 22.22 -4.85
C ILE A 167 15.17 20.87 -4.83
N ALA A 168 14.16 20.72 -3.98
CA ALA A 168 13.35 19.50 -3.77
C ALA A 168 12.64 18.89 -5.01
N GLY A 169 12.99 19.34 -6.22
CA GLY A 169 12.49 18.84 -7.50
C GLY A 169 13.57 18.54 -8.54
N GLU A 170 14.87 18.65 -8.20
CA GLU A 170 15.98 18.34 -9.13
C GLU A 170 16.56 16.94 -8.94
N THR A 171 16.27 16.26 -7.83
CA THR A 171 16.75 14.90 -7.62
C THR A 171 16.08 13.95 -8.62
N PRO A 172 16.86 13.23 -9.45
CA PRO A 172 16.32 12.22 -10.33
C PRO A 172 15.52 11.18 -9.55
N TYR A 173 14.44 10.67 -10.13
CA TYR A 173 13.58 9.66 -9.50
C TYR A 173 14.36 8.42 -9.01
N GLU A 174 15.42 8.04 -9.74
CA GLU A 174 16.28 6.90 -9.40
C GLU A 174 17.15 7.13 -8.16
N LEU A 175 17.39 8.39 -7.78
CA LEU A 175 18.17 8.80 -6.61
C LEU A 175 17.28 9.32 -5.47
N ASP A 176 15.96 9.24 -5.65
CA ASP A 176 14.99 9.72 -4.68
C ASP A 176 14.64 8.60 -3.70
N PRO A 177 15.00 8.73 -2.40
CA PRO A 177 14.87 7.66 -1.40
C PRO A 177 13.41 7.31 -1.09
N PHE A 178 12.46 8.16 -1.49
CA PHE A 178 11.03 7.89 -1.37
C PHE A 178 10.53 6.83 -2.36
N TYR A 179 11.27 6.56 -3.44
CA TYR A 179 10.86 5.62 -4.49
C TYR A 179 11.80 4.42 -4.61
N SER A 180 11.36 3.38 -5.32
CA SER A 180 12.23 2.25 -5.67
C SER A 180 13.12 2.56 -6.86
N SER A 181 14.39 2.16 -6.76
CA SER A 181 15.27 2.12 -7.93
C SER A 181 14.74 1.10 -8.94
N SER A 182 14.51 1.55 -10.17
CA SER A 182 14.02 0.69 -11.26
C SER A 182 15.04 -0.37 -11.71
N LEU A 183 16.28 -0.31 -11.21
CA LEU A 183 17.38 -1.20 -11.57
C LEU A 183 17.45 -2.45 -10.69
N GLU A 184 16.90 -2.38 -9.47
CA GLU A 184 16.97 -3.47 -8.51
C GLU A 184 15.83 -4.46 -8.76
N HIS A 185 16.14 -5.76 -8.68
CA HIS A 185 15.10 -6.79 -8.72
C HIS A 185 14.62 -7.03 -7.30
N THR A 186 13.31 -6.91 -7.10
CA THR A 186 12.66 -7.18 -5.82
C THR A 186 11.73 -8.37 -5.96
N THR A 187 11.47 -9.05 -4.85
CA THR A 187 10.47 -10.12 -4.80
C THR A 187 9.11 -9.54 -5.15
N LEU A 188 8.55 -10.00 -6.28
CA LEU A 188 7.22 -9.62 -6.73
C LEU A 188 6.16 -10.49 -6.06
N GLY A 189 6.45 -11.77 -5.88
CA GLY A 189 5.57 -12.72 -5.20
C GLY A 189 6.11 -14.14 -5.22
N VAL A 190 5.39 -15.04 -4.58
CA VAL A 190 5.74 -16.45 -4.44
C VAL A 190 4.62 -17.33 -4.99
N ALA A 191 5.00 -18.36 -5.74
CA ALA A 191 4.12 -19.44 -6.17
C ALA A 191 4.57 -20.74 -5.51
N THR A 192 3.63 -21.51 -4.97
CA THR A 192 3.93 -22.67 -4.11
C THR A 192 3.33 -23.93 -4.70
N VAL A 193 4.11 -25.01 -4.79
CA VAL A 193 3.67 -26.32 -5.28
C VAL A 193 4.01 -27.43 -4.27
N PHE A 194 3.12 -28.40 -4.11
CA PHE A 194 3.36 -29.55 -3.22
C PHE A 194 4.00 -30.70 -4.00
N LEU A 195 5.01 -31.32 -3.41
CA LEU A 195 5.83 -32.34 -4.08
C LEU A 195 5.42 -33.78 -3.78
N SER A 196 4.27 -33.99 -3.15
CA SER A 196 3.75 -35.32 -2.80
C SER A 196 3.55 -36.23 -4.02
N SER A 197 3.33 -35.69 -5.22
CA SER A 197 3.28 -36.47 -6.47
C SER A 197 4.61 -37.14 -6.80
N LEU A 198 5.74 -36.53 -6.42
CA LEU A 198 7.07 -37.07 -6.66
C LEU A 198 7.32 -38.32 -5.82
N CYS A 199 6.66 -38.46 -4.65
CA CYS A 199 6.68 -39.66 -3.81
C CYS A 199 6.05 -40.90 -4.49
N PHE A 200 5.35 -40.71 -5.61
CA PHE A 200 4.79 -41.80 -6.43
C PHE A 200 5.42 -41.89 -7.82
N LEU A 201 6.56 -41.21 -8.04
CA LEU A 201 7.22 -41.10 -9.33
C LEU A 201 6.31 -40.53 -10.44
N LEU A 202 5.36 -39.66 -10.08
CA LEU A 202 4.42 -39.07 -11.02
C LEU A 202 4.90 -37.71 -11.52
N GLU A 203 4.81 -37.52 -12.83
CA GLU A 203 4.96 -36.22 -13.48
C GLU A 203 3.67 -35.39 -13.31
N HIS A 204 3.81 -34.10 -13.00
CA HIS A 204 2.69 -33.18 -12.95
C HIS A 204 3.05 -31.81 -13.54
N GLU A 205 2.06 -31.19 -14.18
CA GLU A 205 2.12 -29.84 -14.71
C GLU A 205 0.97 -29.04 -14.12
N GLU A 206 1.31 -27.90 -13.52
CA GLU A 206 0.37 -27.08 -12.77
C GLU A 206 0.51 -25.61 -13.12
N ARG A 207 -0.62 -24.91 -13.06
CA ARG A 207 -0.69 -23.46 -13.16
C ARG A 207 -0.89 -22.89 -11.76
N LEU A 208 0.19 -22.35 -11.20
CA LEU A 208 0.26 -21.89 -9.82
C LEU A 208 -0.10 -20.40 -9.72
N PRO A 209 -0.96 -19.97 -8.80
CA PRO A 209 -1.15 -18.56 -8.52
C PRO A 209 0.12 -17.97 -7.89
N ILE A 210 0.47 -16.74 -8.28
CA ILE A 210 1.57 -15.97 -7.68
C ILE A 210 0.96 -15.02 -6.65
N PHE A 211 1.38 -15.16 -5.40
CA PHE A 211 0.92 -14.31 -4.31
C PHE A 211 1.96 -13.27 -3.92
N ASP A 212 1.53 -12.03 -3.82
CA ASP A 212 2.29 -10.93 -3.23
C ASP A 212 2.34 -11.08 -1.68
N PHE A 213 3.16 -10.30 -0.99
CA PHE A 213 3.34 -10.33 0.47
C PHE A 213 2.07 -10.00 1.28
N ARG A 214 1.02 -9.48 0.62
CA ARG A 214 -0.33 -9.31 1.19
C ARG A 214 -1.30 -10.45 0.85
N ALA A 215 -0.78 -11.59 0.39
CA ALA A 215 -1.55 -12.72 -0.10
C ALA A 215 -2.55 -12.35 -1.22
N ARG A 216 -2.20 -11.35 -2.03
CA ARG A 216 -3.00 -10.98 -3.21
C ARG A 216 -2.45 -11.72 -4.42
N GLU A 217 -3.34 -12.34 -5.17
CA GLU A 217 -2.96 -12.94 -6.45
C GLU A 217 -2.61 -11.84 -7.45
N ILE A 218 -1.42 -11.93 -8.05
CA ILE A 218 -0.87 -10.93 -8.99
C ILE A 218 -0.57 -11.51 -10.36
N GLY A 219 -0.77 -12.82 -10.56
CA GLY A 219 -0.44 -13.53 -11.78
C GLY A 219 -0.41 -15.02 -11.56
N HIS A 220 0.01 -15.76 -12.57
CA HIS A 220 0.14 -17.21 -12.53
C HIS A 220 1.50 -17.65 -13.08
N LEU A 221 2.01 -18.77 -12.59
CA LEU A 221 3.24 -19.41 -13.04
C LEU A 221 2.92 -20.84 -13.53
N ASP A 222 3.21 -21.11 -14.79
CA ASP A 222 3.07 -22.45 -15.37
C ASP A 222 4.38 -23.22 -15.14
N VAL A 223 4.30 -24.31 -14.36
CA VAL A 223 5.44 -25.14 -13.97
C VAL A 223 5.15 -26.60 -14.27
N LYS A 224 6.18 -27.33 -14.72
CA LYS A 224 6.14 -28.77 -14.90
C LYS A 224 7.26 -29.42 -14.10
N ILE A 225 6.92 -30.46 -13.34
CA ILE A 225 7.86 -31.16 -12.46
C ILE A 225 7.74 -32.65 -12.70
N TRP A 226 8.88 -33.32 -12.83
CA TRP A 226 8.92 -34.78 -12.96
C TRP A 226 10.14 -35.38 -12.26
N PRO A 227 9.97 -36.56 -11.64
CA PRO A 227 11.06 -37.30 -11.05
C PRO A 227 11.75 -38.21 -12.09
N ALA A 228 13.05 -38.38 -11.96
CA ALA A 228 13.85 -39.39 -12.62
C ALA A 228 14.55 -40.21 -11.53
N SER A 229 14.14 -41.46 -11.35
CA SER A 229 14.77 -42.40 -10.43
C SER A 229 15.43 -43.55 -11.17
N SER A 230 16.52 -44.06 -10.60
CA SER A 230 17.20 -45.27 -11.06
C SER A 230 16.42 -46.56 -10.76
N LYS A 231 15.44 -46.53 -9.85
CA LYS A 231 14.67 -47.70 -9.39
C LYS A 231 13.18 -47.37 -9.30
N ASP A 232 12.33 -48.41 -9.30
CA ASP A 232 10.88 -48.26 -9.16
C ASP A 232 10.43 -47.88 -7.73
N LYS A 233 11.33 -48.01 -6.74
CA LYS A 233 11.09 -47.60 -5.34
C LYS A 233 11.93 -46.39 -5.01
N ILE A 234 11.30 -45.35 -4.43
CA ILE A 234 11.96 -44.07 -4.13
C ILE A 234 12.98 -44.19 -3.00
N ILE A 235 12.59 -44.78 -1.87
CA ILE A 235 13.48 -44.90 -0.71
C ILE A 235 14.67 -45.81 -1.08
N GLY A 236 15.90 -45.31 -0.89
CA GLY A 236 17.14 -45.99 -1.27
C GLY A 236 17.45 -45.98 -2.78
N SER A 237 16.78 -45.11 -3.54
CA SER A 237 17.12 -44.80 -4.93
C SER A 237 17.71 -43.42 -5.04
N ASP A 238 18.60 -43.25 -6.03
CA ASP A 238 19.06 -41.93 -6.45
C ASP A 238 17.95 -41.24 -7.26
N LEU A 239 17.46 -40.11 -6.75
CA LEU A 239 16.36 -39.35 -7.33
C LEU A 239 16.88 -38.01 -7.86
N THR A 240 16.65 -37.78 -9.15
CA THR A 240 16.82 -36.47 -9.79
C THR A 240 15.45 -35.87 -10.07
N VAL A 241 15.20 -34.67 -9.57
CA VAL A 241 13.96 -33.94 -9.82
C VAL A 241 14.22 -32.92 -10.93
N HIS A 242 13.44 -32.99 -11.99
CA HIS A 242 13.47 -32.03 -13.07
C HIS A 242 12.34 -31.02 -12.88
N VAL A 243 12.68 -29.74 -13.02
CA VAL A 243 11.75 -28.63 -12.92
C VAL A 243 11.87 -27.79 -14.19
N GLU A 244 10.78 -27.70 -14.93
CA GLU A 244 10.60 -26.83 -16.09
C GLU A 244 9.70 -25.65 -15.70
N ILE A 245 10.27 -24.45 -15.75
CA ILE A 245 9.50 -23.20 -15.63
C ILE A 245 9.12 -22.77 -17.04
N LYS A 246 7.83 -22.91 -17.39
CA LYS A 246 7.34 -22.63 -18.74
C LYS A 246 7.20 -21.14 -18.96
N ALA A 247 6.27 -20.51 -18.25
CA ALA A 247 5.96 -19.09 -18.40
C ALA A 247 5.28 -18.54 -17.14
N ALA A 248 5.39 -17.23 -16.92
CA ALA A 248 4.47 -16.51 -16.05
C ALA A 248 3.42 -15.77 -16.90
N LYS A 249 2.21 -15.61 -16.37
CA LYS A 249 1.08 -14.97 -17.06
C LYS A 249 0.37 -13.99 -16.15
N GLY A 250 -0.07 -12.87 -16.73
CA GLY A 250 -0.90 -11.88 -16.03
C GLY A 250 -0.14 -11.05 -15.00
N LEU A 251 1.19 -10.91 -15.13
CA LEU A 251 1.99 -10.09 -14.21
C LEU A 251 1.58 -8.60 -14.31
N PRO A 252 1.79 -7.79 -13.25
CA PRO A 252 1.45 -6.38 -13.26
C PRO A 252 2.15 -5.58 -14.36
N ALA A 253 1.44 -4.64 -14.99
CA ALA A 253 1.97 -3.84 -16.10
C ALA A 253 3.18 -2.94 -15.75
N SER A 254 3.39 -2.69 -14.47
CA SER A 254 4.53 -1.97 -13.90
C SER A 254 5.85 -2.75 -13.96
N VAL A 255 5.79 -4.07 -14.15
CA VAL A 255 6.97 -4.94 -14.23
C VAL A 255 7.66 -4.76 -15.59
N ASP A 256 8.98 -4.65 -15.56
CA ASP A 256 9.83 -4.55 -16.74
C ASP A 256 10.46 -5.89 -17.09
N SER A 257 11.26 -6.43 -16.17
CA SER A 257 11.94 -7.71 -16.32
C SER A 257 11.69 -8.61 -15.12
N THR A 258 11.69 -9.91 -15.34
CA THR A 258 11.30 -10.93 -14.37
C THR A 258 12.22 -12.13 -14.49
N PHE A 259 12.52 -12.76 -13.38
CA PHE A 259 13.11 -14.09 -13.32
C PHE A 259 12.52 -14.84 -12.13
N VAL A 260 12.66 -16.16 -12.15
CA VAL A 260 12.17 -17.03 -11.08
C VAL A 260 13.35 -17.73 -10.44
N LYS A 261 13.36 -17.79 -9.12
CA LYS A 261 14.35 -18.53 -8.33
C LYS A 261 13.65 -19.47 -7.36
N TYR A 262 14.31 -20.58 -7.04
CA TYR A 262 13.78 -21.59 -6.11
C TYR A 262 14.92 -22.42 -5.51
N SER A 263 14.67 -23.03 -4.36
CA SER A 263 15.56 -24.01 -3.74
C SER A 263 14.75 -25.24 -3.37
N LEU A 264 15.30 -26.42 -3.64
CA LEU A 264 14.66 -27.70 -3.34
C LEU A 264 15.39 -28.36 -2.17
N LEU A 265 14.68 -28.59 -1.06
CA LEU A 265 15.16 -29.34 0.11
C LEU A 265 16.53 -28.89 0.64
N GLY A 266 16.79 -27.58 0.62
CA GLY A 266 18.05 -27.01 1.11
C GLY A 266 19.24 -27.12 0.15
N GLN A 267 19.01 -27.53 -1.10
CA GLN A 267 20.02 -27.43 -2.16
C GLN A 267 20.24 -25.98 -2.62
N ASN A 268 21.30 -25.78 -3.40
CA ASN A 268 21.66 -24.47 -3.95
C ASN A 268 20.48 -23.82 -4.69
N GLU A 269 20.36 -22.51 -4.54
CA GLU A 269 19.34 -21.72 -5.22
C GLU A 269 19.55 -21.79 -6.74
N LEU A 270 18.49 -22.19 -7.43
CA LEU A 270 18.42 -22.24 -8.89
C LEU A 270 17.66 -21.03 -9.40
N ARG A 271 18.14 -20.49 -10.53
CA ARG A 271 17.62 -19.25 -11.11
C ARG A 271 17.39 -19.38 -12.61
N SER A 272 16.23 -18.94 -13.07
CA SER A 272 15.91 -18.83 -14.49
C SER A 272 16.61 -17.64 -15.14
N LYS A 273 16.67 -17.63 -16.48
CA LYS A 273 17.07 -16.43 -17.23
C LYS A 273 16.05 -15.31 -17.02
N THR A 274 16.53 -14.07 -16.96
CA THR A 274 15.68 -12.87 -16.92
C THR A 274 14.98 -12.67 -18.27
N LYS A 275 13.68 -12.40 -18.22
CA LYS A 275 12.80 -12.17 -19.38
C LYS A 275 11.93 -10.94 -19.12
N SER A 276 11.57 -10.21 -20.18
CA SER A 276 10.72 -9.01 -20.10
C SER A 276 9.32 -9.28 -20.63
N GLY A 277 8.34 -8.52 -20.13
CA GLY A 277 6.95 -8.54 -20.60
C GLY A 277 5.95 -8.99 -19.54
N LEU A 278 4.67 -8.82 -19.86
CA LEU A 278 3.52 -9.20 -19.01
C LEU A 278 3.37 -10.73 -18.85
N ASN A 279 3.77 -11.47 -19.89
CA ASN A 279 3.66 -12.92 -19.96
C ASN A 279 5.03 -13.53 -20.37
N PRO A 280 6.05 -13.45 -19.50
CA PRO A 280 7.39 -13.90 -19.86
C PRO A 280 7.43 -15.43 -20.02
N SER A 281 7.98 -15.89 -21.15
CA SER A 281 8.27 -17.31 -21.39
C SER A 281 9.72 -17.61 -21.00
N PHE A 282 9.90 -18.45 -19.98
CA PHE A 282 11.20 -18.80 -19.45
C PHE A 282 11.81 -20.00 -20.17
N GLN A 283 11.01 -21.06 -20.41
CA GLN A 283 11.45 -22.34 -20.97
C GLN A 283 12.74 -22.84 -20.31
N SER A 284 12.80 -22.72 -18.98
CA SER A 284 14.00 -23.00 -18.20
C SER A 284 13.88 -24.38 -17.59
N ASN A 285 14.70 -25.32 -18.08
CA ASN A 285 14.76 -26.69 -17.60
C ASN A 285 15.99 -26.84 -16.72
N LEU A 286 15.77 -27.07 -15.43
CA LEU A 286 16.82 -27.28 -14.45
C LEU A 286 16.53 -28.57 -13.67
N SER A 287 17.59 -29.29 -13.32
CA SER A 287 17.50 -30.57 -12.61
C SER A 287 18.27 -30.51 -11.31
N VAL A 288 17.68 -31.04 -10.26
CA VAL A 288 18.28 -31.14 -8.93
C VAL A 288 18.46 -32.61 -8.59
N SER A 289 19.70 -33.04 -8.39
CA SER A 289 20.01 -34.39 -7.93
C SER A 289 19.95 -34.43 -6.41
N LEU A 290 18.96 -35.13 -5.86
CA LEU A 290 18.76 -35.26 -4.42
C LEU A 290 19.63 -36.37 -3.80
N GLY A 291 20.27 -37.20 -4.63
CA GLY A 291 21.03 -38.35 -4.16
C GLY A 291 20.12 -39.47 -3.68
N GLU A 292 20.68 -40.36 -2.86
CA GLU A 292 19.91 -41.45 -2.26
C GLU A 292 18.87 -40.93 -1.27
N ILE A 293 17.59 -41.24 -1.53
CA ILE A 293 16.49 -40.79 -0.68
C ILE A 293 16.41 -41.63 0.60
N THR A 294 16.65 -40.97 1.74
CA THR A 294 16.39 -41.51 3.08
C THR A 294 14.92 -41.33 3.48
N GLU A 295 14.47 -42.00 4.55
CA GLU A 295 13.11 -41.80 5.08
C GLU A 295 12.86 -40.35 5.53
N GLU A 296 13.89 -39.65 5.99
CA GLU A 296 13.78 -38.24 6.37
C GLU A 296 13.55 -37.35 5.14
N THR A 297 14.33 -37.55 4.07
CA THR A 297 14.16 -36.81 2.82
C THR A 297 12.81 -37.13 2.17
N TYR A 298 12.34 -38.37 2.28
CA TYR A 298 11.01 -38.77 1.82
C TYR A 298 9.91 -38.01 2.57
N LYS A 299 9.99 -37.94 3.91
CA LYS A 299 9.02 -37.16 4.71
C LYS A 299 9.02 -35.69 4.33
N LYS A 300 10.21 -35.09 4.14
CA LYS A 300 10.32 -33.70 3.67
C LYS A 300 9.70 -33.51 2.28
N LEU A 301 9.91 -34.44 1.35
CA LEU A 301 9.31 -34.38 0.02
C LEU A 301 7.77 -34.47 0.06
N GLU A 302 7.22 -35.21 1.03
CA GLU A 302 5.78 -35.34 1.23
C GLU A 302 5.17 -34.10 1.90
N SER A 303 5.85 -33.51 2.89
CA SER A 303 5.30 -32.42 3.72
C SER A 303 5.69 -31.01 3.27
N GLU A 304 6.90 -30.81 2.75
CA GLU A 304 7.42 -29.49 2.41
C GLU A 304 7.03 -29.10 0.98
N PRO A 305 6.39 -27.94 0.78
CA PRO A 305 6.14 -27.43 -0.55
C PRO A 305 7.42 -26.81 -1.14
N LEU A 306 7.51 -26.82 -2.46
CA LEU A 306 8.49 -26.06 -3.21
C LEU A 306 7.94 -24.67 -3.51
N CYS A 307 8.71 -23.65 -3.13
CA CYS A 307 8.37 -22.26 -3.37
C CYS A 307 9.20 -21.68 -4.52
N PHE A 308 8.50 -21.11 -5.50
CA PHE A 308 9.06 -20.33 -6.60
C PHE A 308 8.94 -18.85 -6.27
N GLU A 309 10.07 -18.21 -6.01
CA GLU A 309 10.11 -16.77 -5.81
C GLU A 309 10.25 -16.07 -7.16
N VAL A 310 9.24 -15.29 -7.51
CA VAL A 310 9.20 -14.49 -8.74
C VAL A 310 9.77 -13.12 -8.41
N CYS A 311 10.93 -12.81 -8.97
CA CYS A 311 11.60 -11.51 -8.77
C CYS A 311 11.42 -10.65 -10.01
N SER A 312 11.21 -9.35 -9.81
CA SER A 312 11.00 -8.41 -10.90
C SER A 312 11.72 -7.08 -10.70
N SER A 313 12.09 -6.46 -11.81
CA SER A 313 12.42 -5.04 -11.86
C SER A 313 11.21 -4.24 -12.34
N HIS A 314 11.15 -2.96 -11.94
CA HIS A 314 10.08 -2.07 -12.36
C HIS A 314 10.48 -1.25 -13.58
N LYS A 315 9.50 -0.90 -14.43
CA LYS A 315 9.75 -0.01 -15.57
C LYS A 315 10.24 1.35 -15.07
N ARG A 316 11.27 1.89 -15.74
CA ARG A 316 11.75 3.23 -15.45
C ARG A 316 10.61 4.23 -15.61
N HIS A 317 10.38 5.01 -14.58
CA HIS A 317 9.39 6.07 -14.62
C HIS A 317 10.04 7.38 -15.05
N PHE A 318 9.70 7.85 -16.25
CA PHE A 318 9.81 9.27 -16.55
C PHE A 318 8.67 9.99 -15.83
N VAL A 319 8.93 10.47 -14.63
CA VAL A 319 8.03 11.44 -14.00
C VAL A 319 8.14 12.71 -14.86
N LYS A 320 7.08 13.05 -15.61
CA LYS A 320 6.98 14.39 -16.18
C LYS A 320 7.08 15.35 -14.99
N PRO A 321 8.00 16.34 -15.00
CA PRO A 321 8.10 17.28 -13.89
C PRO A 321 6.71 17.85 -13.65
N ARG A 322 6.16 17.64 -12.44
CA ARG A 322 4.92 18.32 -12.08
C ARG A 322 5.22 19.81 -12.24
N PRO A 323 4.39 20.57 -12.98
CA PRO A 323 4.57 22.01 -13.02
C PRO A 323 4.64 22.50 -11.57
N PRO A 324 5.59 23.37 -11.22
CA PRO A 324 5.71 23.86 -9.86
C PRO A 324 4.32 24.37 -9.47
N LYS A 325 3.70 23.76 -8.45
CA LYS A 325 2.53 24.37 -7.84
C LYS A 325 2.94 25.80 -7.49
N PRO A 326 2.12 26.81 -7.78
CA PRO A 326 2.44 28.18 -7.41
C PRO A 326 2.72 28.18 -5.91
N ARG A 327 4.00 28.26 -5.55
CA ARG A 327 4.44 28.08 -4.18
C ARG A 327 3.82 29.21 -3.37
N LEU A 328 3.33 28.92 -2.17
CA LEU A 328 3.00 29.96 -1.18
C LEU A 328 4.11 31.01 -1.06
N SER A 329 5.38 30.65 -1.36
CA SER A 329 6.52 31.56 -1.38
C SER A 329 6.53 32.59 -2.52
N GLN A 330 5.74 32.43 -3.59
CA GLN A 330 5.54 33.48 -4.59
C GLN A 330 4.55 34.52 -4.06
N GLN A 331 3.41 34.07 -3.51
CA GLN A 331 2.45 34.96 -2.84
C GLN A 331 3.07 35.68 -1.64
N ILE A 332 3.89 35.02 -0.84
CA ILE A 332 4.62 35.64 0.28
C ILE A 332 5.64 36.66 -0.23
N ARG A 333 6.37 36.39 -1.33
CA ARG A 333 7.30 37.37 -1.93
C ARG A 333 6.59 38.55 -2.59
N ASP A 334 5.43 38.31 -3.17
CA ASP A 334 4.59 39.36 -3.75
C ASP A 334 3.98 40.23 -2.64
N ILE A 335 3.58 39.63 -1.51
CA ILE A 335 3.13 40.34 -0.30
C ILE A 335 4.29 41.12 0.36
N GLU A 336 5.46 40.52 0.55
CA GLU A 336 6.65 41.19 1.08
C GLU A 336 7.12 42.33 0.16
N GLY A 337 7.03 42.14 -1.16
CA GLY A 337 7.29 43.14 -2.18
C GLY A 337 6.27 44.29 -2.20
N LEU A 338 5.01 44.02 -1.85
CA LEU A 338 3.96 45.02 -1.71
C LEU A 338 4.09 45.80 -0.38
N ILE A 339 4.46 45.14 0.71
CA ILE A 339 4.72 45.76 2.03
C ILE A 339 5.94 46.69 1.95
N THR A 340 7.03 46.26 1.29
CA THR A 340 8.21 47.11 1.09
C THR A 340 7.94 48.34 0.21
N ARG A 341 7.13 48.20 -0.86
CA ARG A 341 6.68 49.34 -1.68
C ARG A 341 5.73 50.29 -0.94
N SER A 342 4.99 49.78 0.03
CA SER A 342 4.06 50.59 0.85
C SER A 342 4.80 51.39 1.92
N ASN A 343 5.92 50.87 2.46
CA ASN A 343 6.74 51.60 3.44
C ASN A 343 7.52 52.78 2.82
N ASP A 344 7.83 52.74 1.53
CA ASP A 344 8.54 53.84 0.83
C ASP A 344 7.65 55.06 0.51
N LYS A 345 6.32 54.99 0.72
CA LYS A 345 5.40 56.09 0.39
C LYS A 345 4.63 56.69 1.57
N GLY A 346 4.96 56.31 2.80
CA GLY A 346 4.30 56.82 3.99
C GLY A 346 2.95 56.14 4.23
N LEU A 347 2.77 55.68 5.46
CA LEU A 347 1.61 54.91 5.90
C LEU A 347 0.31 55.72 5.79
N THR A 348 -0.67 55.17 5.08
CA THR A 348 -2.09 55.42 5.34
C THR A 348 -2.82 54.08 5.33
N GLU A 349 -3.72 53.90 6.31
CA GLU A 349 -4.42 52.66 6.62
C GLU A 349 -5.10 52.07 5.38
N LEU A 350 -4.78 50.82 5.05
CA LEU A 350 -5.47 50.09 3.98
C LEU A 350 -6.88 49.73 4.46
N SER A 351 -7.88 50.06 3.65
CA SER A 351 -9.28 49.77 3.97
C SER A 351 -9.55 48.26 3.90
N ILE A 352 -10.58 47.78 4.60
CA ILE A 352 -10.98 46.36 4.62
C ILE A 352 -11.33 45.88 3.19
N SER A 353 -11.81 46.78 2.34
CA SER A 353 -12.11 46.54 0.93
C SER A 353 -10.85 46.19 0.12
N ASP A 354 -9.73 46.86 0.41
CA ASP A 354 -8.44 46.62 -0.24
C ASP A 354 -7.86 45.24 0.14
N LEU A 355 -8.06 44.81 1.38
CA LEU A 355 -7.66 43.47 1.86
C LEU A 355 -8.48 42.34 1.24
N SER A 356 -9.74 42.60 0.86
CA SER A 356 -10.63 41.60 0.24
C SER A 356 -10.23 41.26 -1.20
N MET A 357 -9.74 42.25 -1.96
CA MET A 357 -9.26 42.04 -3.32
C MET A 357 -7.92 41.27 -3.37
N ILE A 358 -7.11 41.37 -2.31
CA ILE A 358 -5.77 40.78 -2.24
C ILE A 358 -5.82 39.29 -1.86
N LEU A 359 -6.78 38.85 -1.04
CA LEU A 359 -6.83 37.49 -0.50
C LEU A 359 -7.70 36.50 -1.31
N ASN A 360 -8.46 36.98 -2.29
CA ASN A 360 -9.40 36.18 -3.11
C ASN A 360 -10.29 35.22 -2.28
N ILE A 361 -10.72 35.67 -1.10
CA ILE A 361 -11.71 35.01 -0.26
C ILE A 361 -13.07 35.64 -0.58
N PRO A 362 -14.15 34.86 -0.83
CA PRO A 362 -15.46 35.43 -1.10
C PRO A 362 -15.95 36.20 0.13
N VAL A 363 -16.22 37.50 -0.03
CA VAL A 363 -16.78 38.34 1.03
C VAL A 363 -18.17 37.80 1.40
N PRO A 364 -18.48 37.59 2.69
CA PRO A 364 -19.81 37.17 3.09
C PRO A 364 -20.83 38.27 2.79
N LYS A 365 -21.86 37.94 1.99
CA LYS A 365 -22.99 38.81 1.52
C LYS A 365 -23.73 39.61 2.61
N ALA A 366 -23.41 39.40 3.88
CA ALA A 366 -23.95 40.14 5.02
C ALA A 366 -23.28 41.51 5.21
N VAL A 367 -22.06 41.70 4.70
CA VAL A 367 -21.30 42.96 4.83
C VAL A 367 -21.70 43.96 3.73
N GLU A 368 -21.86 43.51 2.49
CA GLU A 368 -22.34 44.33 1.36
C GLU A 368 -23.70 45.00 1.65
N LYS A 369 -24.60 44.30 2.35
CA LYS A 369 -25.92 44.84 2.74
C LYS A 369 -25.86 45.86 3.88
N LYS A 370 -24.78 45.91 4.67
CA LYS A 370 -24.59 46.91 5.72
C LYS A 370 -24.09 48.21 5.13
N GLU A 371 -23.07 48.15 4.27
CA GLU A 371 -22.52 49.32 3.58
C GLU A 371 -23.56 49.97 2.66
N GLU A 372 -24.32 49.18 1.89
CA GLU A 372 -25.37 49.70 1.01
C GLU A 372 -26.56 50.34 1.80
N LYS A 373 -26.78 49.94 3.05
CA LYS A 373 -27.77 50.55 3.95
C LYS A 373 -27.25 51.84 4.60
N GLU A 374 -25.96 51.91 4.85
CA GLU A 374 -25.29 53.05 5.47
C GLU A 374 -25.15 54.19 4.44
N ASP A 375 -24.78 53.87 3.20
CA ASP A 375 -24.75 54.82 2.08
C ASP A 375 -26.13 55.38 1.73
N LYS A 376 -27.17 54.53 1.75
CA LYS A 376 -28.57 54.97 1.57
C LYS A 376 -29.07 55.82 2.73
N LYS A 377 -28.49 55.68 3.93
CA LYS A 377 -28.82 56.50 5.11
C LYS A 377 -28.15 57.87 5.01
N ILE A 378 -26.88 57.90 4.59
CA ILE A 378 -26.12 59.14 4.34
C ILE A 378 -26.72 59.94 3.18
N GLN A 379 -27.10 59.29 2.07
CA GLN A 379 -27.82 59.96 0.98
C GLN A 379 -29.18 60.52 1.43
N LYS A 380 -29.91 59.82 2.31
CA LYS A 380 -31.18 60.33 2.86
C LYS A 380 -30.99 61.51 3.82
N GLU A 381 -29.91 61.55 4.58
CA GLU A 381 -29.59 62.70 5.44
C GLU A 381 -29.15 63.91 4.61
N ASN A 382 -28.33 63.72 3.57
CA ASN A 382 -27.93 64.81 2.69
C ASN A 382 -29.13 65.41 1.92
N ILE A 383 -30.05 64.58 1.41
CA ILE A 383 -31.28 65.07 0.76
C ILE A 383 -32.19 65.78 1.78
N LYS A 384 -32.27 65.32 3.03
CA LYS A 384 -33.03 66.01 4.08
C LYS A 384 -32.45 67.36 4.43
N ASN A 385 -31.13 67.50 4.46
CA ASN A 385 -30.44 68.74 4.77
C ASN A 385 -30.58 69.76 3.62
N GLU A 386 -30.50 69.33 2.36
CA GLU A 386 -30.77 70.19 1.19
C GLU A 386 -32.23 70.69 1.10
N LEU A 387 -33.19 69.87 1.58
CA LEU A 387 -34.59 70.29 1.72
C LEU A 387 -34.83 71.23 2.92
N PHE A 388 -33.93 71.24 3.90
CA PHE A 388 -34.02 72.10 5.08
C PHE A 388 -33.45 73.51 4.82
N GLU A 389 -32.41 73.63 4.00
CA GLU A 389 -31.80 74.92 3.65
C GLU A 389 -32.66 75.78 2.71
N ASN A 390 -33.61 75.18 1.98
CA ASN A 390 -34.50 75.88 1.04
C ASN A 390 -35.83 76.38 1.65
N LYS A 391 -35.97 76.42 2.99
CA LYS A 391 -37.22 76.81 3.67
C LYS A 391 -37.14 78.02 4.61
N GLU A 392 -36.00 78.71 4.73
CA GLU A 392 -35.90 79.92 5.55
C GLU A 392 -35.85 81.21 4.70
N GLU A 393 -37.02 81.65 4.21
CA GLU A 393 -37.29 83.07 3.90
C GLU A 393 -38.70 83.49 4.40
N LEU A 394 -38.74 84.00 5.65
CA LEU A 394 -39.56 85.09 6.25
C LEU A 394 -41.12 85.07 6.24
N PRO A 395 -41.85 85.83 7.12
CA PRO A 395 -41.47 86.48 8.40
C PRO A 395 -42.46 86.30 9.60
N ILE A 396 -41.89 86.34 10.82
CA ILE A 396 -42.30 87.00 12.08
C ILE A 396 -43.81 87.12 12.47
N LYS A 397 -44.18 86.51 13.62
CA LYS A 397 -44.96 87.15 14.74
C LYS A 397 -44.97 86.27 16.02
N GLN A 398 -44.65 86.87 17.17
CA GLN A 398 -44.69 86.30 18.54
C GLN A 398 -46.07 86.54 19.24
N PRO A 399 -46.29 86.24 20.56
CA PRO A 399 -46.46 84.92 21.20
C PRO A 399 -47.66 84.87 22.20
N ARG A 400 -48.11 83.69 22.66
CA ARG A 400 -48.81 83.43 23.96
C ARG A 400 -48.62 81.95 24.33
N SER A 401 -47.91 81.59 25.40
CA SER A 401 -48.25 81.57 26.84
C SER A 401 -48.97 80.29 27.30
N ASP A 402 -48.35 79.72 28.34
CA ASP A 402 -48.91 78.92 29.43
C ASP A 402 -48.96 77.38 29.32
N THR A 403 -48.26 76.82 30.31
CA THR A 403 -48.20 75.44 30.82
C THR A 403 -49.49 75.15 31.65
N PRO A 404 -49.62 74.11 32.50
CA PRO A 404 -48.76 72.94 32.78
C PRO A 404 -49.55 71.61 33.01
N THR A 405 -48.84 70.62 33.56
CA THR A 405 -49.32 69.58 34.52
C THR A 405 -50.20 68.46 33.96
N SER A 406 -50.15 67.21 34.41
CA SER A 406 -49.39 66.50 35.45
C SER A 406 -49.80 65.03 35.41
N THR A 407 -48.97 64.14 35.99
CA THR A 407 -49.36 62.93 36.76
C THR A 407 -50.21 61.84 36.05
N SER A 408 -50.15 60.55 36.36
CA SER A 408 -49.51 59.73 37.38
C SER A 408 -49.90 58.28 37.05
N SER A 409 -48.96 57.35 37.27
CA SER A 409 -49.17 55.97 37.74
C SER A 409 -50.14 55.03 36.99
N LYS A 410 -49.65 53.83 36.67
CA LYS A 410 -49.76 52.68 37.59
C LYS A 410 -49.11 51.43 37.00
N THR A 411 -48.34 50.81 37.87
CA THR A 411 -47.76 49.46 37.87
C THR A 411 -48.83 48.37 37.69
N CYS A 412 -48.53 47.31 36.95
CA CYS A 412 -48.95 45.95 37.31
C CYS A 412 -48.01 44.90 36.70
N LEU A 413 -47.31 44.20 37.58
CA LEU A 413 -46.69 42.89 37.37
C LEU A 413 -47.75 41.86 37.02
N ILE A 414 -47.37 40.78 36.32
CA ILE A 414 -47.55 39.39 36.75
C ILE A 414 -46.75 38.48 35.79
N LEU A 415 -45.85 37.71 36.42
CA LEU A 415 -45.26 36.39 36.10
C LEU A 415 -44.81 36.07 34.66
#